data_AF-A0A849UMP0-F1
#
_entry.id   AF-A0A849UMP0-F1
#
_cell.length_a   1.000
_cell.length_b   1.000
_cell.length_c   1.000
_cell.angle_alpha   90.00
_cell.angle_beta   90.00
_cell.angle_gamma   90.00
#
_symmetry.space_group_name_H-M   'P 1'
#
loop_
_entity.id
_entity.type
_entity.pdbx_description
1 polymer ?
#
loop_
_entity_poly.entity_id
_entity_poly.type
_entity_poly.pdbx_seq_one_letter_code
_entity_poly.pdbx_strand_id
1 'polypeptide(L)'
;MRFAKEAVLFRKAFSVSPTCGPSRAAMLTGQYPHQCGVFGLPGDDGWKVDDYSKHLVHTLNDAGYTTALAGCQHECDKKDLSPLGYQKILCSDSRQMKGWFYPETIDLAVEFLAGQAGGSEQPFFLSVGIDEPHRNNIGRTELGIGAEAARFSKTRYYDPDKLDWRYTAPPPFLPDLPEIRQDMASYREGVRIMDEYMGRVLDALRHYGLMENTVIVVTTDHGIEFPGAKKLCLTREPASC
;
A
#
# COMPACT_ATOMS: atom_id res chain seq x y z
N MET A 1 -6.71 -6.84 15.08
CA MET A 1 -5.78 -5.87 15.71
C MET A 1 -4.86 -6.51 16.77
N ARG A 2 -3.87 -7.31 16.32
CA ARG A 2 -2.80 -7.83 17.19
C ARG A 2 -1.62 -6.85 17.26
N PHE A 3 -1.14 -6.40 16.10
CA PHE A 3 0.02 -5.51 15.98
C PHE A 3 -0.12 -4.18 16.73
N ALA A 4 -1.27 -3.50 16.63
CA ALA A 4 -1.49 -2.21 17.29
C ALA A 4 -1.41 -2.26 18.83
N LYS A 5 -1.52 -3.44 19.46
CA LYS A 5 -1.34 -3.60 20.91
C LYS A 5 0.12 -3.59 21.33
N GLU A 6 1.03 -3.86 20.38
CA GLU A 6 2.48 -3.95 20.56
C GLU A 6 3.20 -2.75 19.92
N ALA A 7 2.46 -1.80 19.34
CA ALA A 7 2.99 -0.68 18.57
C ALA A 7 2.57 0.68 19.14
N VAL A 8 3.31 1.73 18.77
CA VAL A 8 2.92 3.12 19.03
C VAL A 8 1.94 3.56 17.94
N LEU A 9 0.72 3.94 18.33
CA LEU A 9 -0.32 4.41 17.41
C LEU A 9 -0.38 5.94 17.36
N PHE A 10 -0.10 6.50 16.19
CA PHE A 10 -0.30 7.93 15.92
C PHE A 10 -1.73 8.19 15.43
N ARG A 11 -2.56 8.77 16.28
CA ARG A 11 -3.96 9.13 15.94
C ARG A 11 -4.08 10.40 15.08
N LYS A 12 -3.00 11.17 14.97
CA LYS A 12 -2.92 12.43 14.22
C LYS A 12 -1.72 12.36 13.26
N ALA A 13 -1.81 11.45 12.29
CA ALA A 13 -0.86 11.32 11.19
C ALA A 13 -1.57 11.69 9.88
N PHE A 14 -0.94 12.55 9.08
CA PHE A 14 -1.53 13.09 7.86
C PHE A 14 -0.56 12.92 6.70
N SER A 15 -1.08 12.50 5.54
CA SER A 15 -0.31 12.55 4.30
C SER A 15 -0.15 14.00 3.84
N VAL A 16 1.01 14.30 3.26
CA VAL A 16 1.30 15.62 2.68
C VAL A 16 0.66 15.82 1.31
N SER A 17 0.08 14.77 0.72
CA SER A 17 -0.72 14.86 -0.51
C SER A 17 -1.84 13.81 -0.53
N PRO A 18 -3.06 14.16 -0.93
CA PRO A 18 -4.17 13.22 -0.96
C PRO A 18 -4.18 12.34 -2.24
N THR A 19 -3.03 12.21 -2.92
CA THR A 19 -2.84 11.43 -4.16
C THR A 19 -1.60 10.55 -4.03
N CYS A 20 -1.68 9.31 -4.54
CA CYS A 20 -0.67 8.27 -4.31
C CYS A 20 0.76 8.68 -4.73
N GLY A 21 0.99 9.02 -5.99
CA GLY A 21 2.33 9.40 -6.47
C GLY A 21 3.02 10.48 -5.65
N PRO A 22 2.42 11.69 -5.53
CA PRO A 22 2.99 12.76 -4.73
C PRO A 22 3.17 12.41 -3.25
N SER A 23 2.23 11.65 -2.65
CA SER A 23 2.35 11.24 -1.26
C SER A 23 3.52 10.29 -1.03
N ARG A 24 3.69 9.30 -1.92
CA ARG A 24 4.71 8.26 -1.76
C ARG A 24 6.10 8.82 -2.03
N ALA A 25 6.23 9.61 -3.10
CA ALA A 25 7.45 10.34 -3.39
C ALA A 25 7.87 11.21 -2.20
N ALA A 26 6.93 11.94 -1.60
CA ALA A 26 7.22 12.75 -0.43
C ALA A 26 7.61 11.93 0.81
N MET A 27 6.90 10.84 1.07
CA MET A 27 7.16 9.94 2.19
C MET A 27 8.56 9.32 2.12
N LEU A 28 8.99 8.91 0.92
CA LEU A 28 10.23 8.16 0.73
C LEU A 28 11.44 9.04 0.39
N THR A 29 11.23 10.28 -0.05
CA THR A 29 12.33 11.28 -0.19
C THR A 29 12.50 12.17 1.04
N GLY A 30 11.50 12.24 1.91
CA GLY A 30 11.46 13.20 3.02
C GLY A 30 11.24 14.65 2.58
N GLN A 31 10.86 14.88 1.32
CA GLN A 31 10.63 16.21 0.74
C GLN A 31 9.15 16.45 0.47
N TYR A 32 8.70 17.70 0.45
CA TYR A 32 7.34 17.98 -0.02
C TYR A 32 7.20 17.70 -1.53
N PRO A 33 5.98 17.39 -2.03
CA PRO A 33 5.74 17.14 -3.46
C PRO A 33 6.31 18.21 -4.41
N HIS A 34 6.23 19.48 -4.01
CA HIS A 34 6.74 20.61 -4.79
C HIS A 34 8.27 20.77 -4.73
N GLN A 35 8.96 20.06 -3.83
CA GLN A 35 10.41 20.05 -3.71
C GLN A 35 11.05 18.85 -4.42
N CYS A 36 10.34 17.71 -4.48
CA CYS A 36 10.82 16.51 -5.18
C CYS A 36 10.33 16.39 -6.63
N GLY A 37 9.56 17.37 -7.12
CA GLY A 37 9.11 17.43 -8.52
C GLY A 37 7.86 16.62 -8.84
N VAL A 38 7.19 16.01 -7.86
CA VAL A 38 6.05 15.10 -8.09
C VAL A 38 4.72 15.76 -7.74
N PHE A 39 4.09 16.43 -8.71
CA PHE A 39 2.80 17.11 -8.49
C PHE A 39 1.57 16.24 -8.84
N GLY A 40 1.77 15.13 -9.54
CA GLY A 40 0.71 14.23 -9.96
C GLY A 40 1.16 12.78 -10.02
N LEU A 41 0.39 11.95 -10.72
CA LEU A 41 0.68 10.52 -10.85
C LEU A 41 1.90 10.25 -11.73
N PRO A 42 2.77 9.31 -11.34
CA PRO A 42 3.85 8.81 -12.19
C PRO A 42 3.38 7.80 -13.23
N GLY A 43 4.24 7.54 -14.22
CA GLY A 43 4.02 6.59 -15.33
C GLY A 43 3.52 7.24 -16.63
N ASP A 44 3.75 6.58 -17.78
CA ASP A 44 3.30 7.00 -19.13
C ASP A 44 3.52 8.51 -19.40
N ASP A 45 4.78 8.96 -19.29
CA ASP A 45 5.22 10.37 -19.39
C ASP A 45 4.66 11.30 -18.30
N GLY A 46 4.23 10.73 -17.17
CA GLY A 46 3.79 11.44 -15.98
C GLY A 46 4.92 12.04 -15.15
N TRP A 47 4.59 12.37 -13.90
CA TRP A 47 5.52 13.00 -12.98
C TRP A 47 6.59 12.02 -12.50
N LYS A 48 7.79 12.52 -12.21
CA LYS A 48 8.92 11.73 -11.70
C LYS A 48 9.63 12.51 -10.61
N VAL A 49 10.28 11.79 -9.71
CA VAL A 49 11.15 12.41 -8.72
C VAL A 49 12.33 13.07 -9.45
N ASP A 50 12.63 14.33 -9.11
CA ASP A 50 13.70 15.11 -9.74
C ASP A 50 15.10 14.54 -9.43
N ASP A 51 15.31 14.10 -8.19
CA ASP A 51 16.56 13.52 -7.70
C ASP A 51 16.28 12.26 -6.88
N TYR A 52 16.35 11.10 -7.54
CA TYR A 52 16.15 9.82 -6.87
C TYR A 52 17.23 9.51 -5.83
N SER A 53 18.40 10.17 -5.81
CA SER A 53 19.40 9.96 -4.74
C SER A 53 18.89 10.36 -3.36
N LYS A 54 17.81 11.16 -3.30
CA LYS A 54 17.10 11.52 -2.05
C LYS A 54 16.13 10.46 -1.57
N HIS A 55 15.81 9.47 -2.39
CA HIS A 55 14.94 8.38 -1.97
C HIS A 55 15.64 7.52 -0.91
N LEU A 56 14.92 7.21 0.18
CA LEU A 56 15.42 6.59 1.41
C LEU A 56 16.29 5.36 1.16
N VAL A 57 15.93 4.56 0.14
CA VAL A 57 16.65 3.33 -0.22
C VAL A 57 18.11 3.60 -0.60
N HIS A 58 18.43 4.73 -1.23
CA HIS A 58 19.84 5.06 -1.55
C HIS A 58 20.66 5.28 -0.28
N THR A 59 20.12 6.01 0.70
CA THR A 59 20.77 6.18 2.00
C THR A 59 20.94 4.85 2.74
N LEU A 60 19.94 3.95 2.65
CA LEU A 60 20.01 2.62 3.27
C LEU A 60 21.05 1.72 2.57
N ASN A 61 21.12 1.76 1.25
CA ASN A 61 22.13 1.04 0.47
C ASN A 61 23.54 1.47 0.87
N ASP A 62 23.79 2.78 0.97
CA ASP A 62 25.09 3.34 1.39
C ASP A 62 25.46 2.93 2.82
N ALA A 63 24.46 2.70 3.68
CA ALA A 63 24.62 2.20 5.04
C ALA A 63 24.76 0.66 5.13
N GLY A 64 24.79 -0.05 4.00
CA GLY A 64 24.99 -1.50 3.95
C GLY A 64 23.74 -2.34 4.16
N TYR A 65 22.53 -1.76 4.03
CA TYR A 65 21.28 -2.52 4.10
C TYR A 65 21.05 -3.29 2.80
N THR A 66 20.52 -4.51 2.91
CA THR A 66 19.85 -5.20 1.80
C THR A 66 18.47 -4.60 1.61
N THR A 67 18.19 -4.00 0.45
CA THR A 67 16.91 -3.33 0.18
C THR A 67 16.05 -4.13 -0.79
N ALA A 68 14.79 -4.39 -0.41
CA ALA A 68 13.85 -5.16 -1.21
C ALA A 68 12.48 -4.46 -1.32
N LEU A 69 11.88 -4.55 -2.50
CA LEU A 69 10.51 -4.09 -2.78
C LEU A 69 9.63 -5.28 -3.14
N ALA A 70 8.50 -5.42 -2.45
CA ALA A 70 7.42 -6.34 -2.79
C ALA A 70 6.14 -5.54 -3.08
N GLY A 71 5.60 -5.65 -4.29
CA GLY A 71 4.32 -5.00 -4.64
C GLY A 71 4.45 -3.55 -5.12
N CYS A 72 3.48 -2.72 -4.76
CA CYS A 72 3.26 -1.41 -5.38
C CYS A 72 4.10 -0.27 -4.77
N GLN A 73 4.92 0.40 -5.59
CA GLN A 73 5.67 1.63 -5.23
C GLN A 73 4.98 2.91 -5.73
N HIS A 74 4.62 3.00 -7.00
CA HIS A 74 3.91 4.12 -7.64
C HIS A 74 4.51 5.54 -7.41
N GLU A 75 5.84 5.65 -7.48
CA GLU A 75 6.68 6.86 -7.40
C GLU A 75 7.45 7.13 -8.70
N CYS A 76 7.78 6.07 -9.45
CA CYS A 76 8.41 6.14 -10.78
C CYS A 76 7.58 5.38 -11.83
N ASP A 77 8.02 5.45 -13.09
CA ASP A 77 7.38 4.71 -14.18
C ASP A 77 7.41 3.20 -13.91
N LYS A 78 6.26 2.54 -14.06
CA LYS A 78 6.11 1.09 -13.89
C LYS A 78 7.03 0.25 -14.80
N LYS A 79 7.47 0.80 -15.93
CA LYS A 79 8.35 0.16 -16.91
C LYS A 79 9.81 0.12 -16.45
N ASP A 80 10.22 1.07 -15.62
CA ASP A 80 11.60 1.17 -15.14
C ASP A 80 11.64 1.60 -13.67
N LEU A 81 11.91 0.62 -12.81
CA LEU A 81 12.04 0.81 -11.36
C LEU A 81 13.49 1.08 -10.92
N SER A 82 14.46 0.99 -11.85
CA SER A 82 15.88 1.14 -11.51
C SER A 82 16.23 2.47 -10.81
N PRO A 83 15.56 3.61 -11.08
CA PRO A 83 15.88 4.86 -10.37
C PRO A 83 15.63 4.79 -8.86
N LEU A 84 14.70 3.96 -8.38
CA LEU A 84 14.38 3.85 -6.95
C LEU A 84 15.53 3.26 -6.12
N GLY A 85 16.44 2.51 -6.76
CA GLY A 85 17.64 1.96 -6.12
C GLY A 85 17.44 0.70 -5.28
N TYR A 86 16.27 0.06 -5.28
CA TYR A 86 16.08 -1.21 -4.59
C TYR A 86 17.00 -2.29 -5.18
N GLN A 87 17.75 -3.00 -4.33
CA GLN A 87 18.65 -4.08 -4.77
C GLN A 87 17.87 -5.31 -5.24
N LYS A 88 16.69 -5.56 -4.66
CA LYS A 88 15.81 -6.68 -5.01
C LYS A 88 14.38 -6.20 -5.29
N ILE A 89 13.87 -6.54 -6.46
CA ILE A 89 12.45 -6.41 -6.78
C ILE A 89 11.82 -7.80 -6.71
N LEU A 90 11.02 -8.03 -5.68
CA LEU A 90 10.37 -9.31 -5.42
C LEU A 90 9.13 -9.42 -6.30
N CYS A 91 9.28 -10.05 -7.47
CA CYS A 91 8.19 -10.28 -8.41
C CYS A 91 8.19 -11.73 -8.92
N SER A 92 6.99 -12.31 -9.08
CA SER A 92 6.84 -13.71 -9.53
C SER A 92 6.64 -13.86 -11.04
N ASP A 93 6.53 -12.76 -11.81
CA ASP A 93 6.31 -12.80 -13.25
C ASP A 93 6.29 -11.40 -13.91
N SER A 94 6.16 -11.35 -15.24
CA SER A 94 5.89 -10.12 -16.03
C SER A 94 4.60 -9.35 -15.62
N ARG A 95 3.72 -10.00 -14.85
CA ARG A 95 2.41 -9.48 -14.41
C ARG A 95 2.51 -8.35 -13.40
N GLN A 96 3.47 -8.40 -12.47
CA GLN A 96 3.65 -7.35 -11.45
C GLN A 96 4.35 -6.10 -12.00
N MET A 97 5.14 -6.24 -13.07
CA MET A 97 5.74 -5.10 -13.78
C MET A 97 4.69 -4.17 -14.44
N LYS A 98 3.44 -4.62 -14.56
CA LYS A 98 2.34 -3.75 -15.00
C LYS A 98 1.79 -2.85 -13.88
N GLY A 99 2.38 -2.87 -12.69
CA GLY A 99 1.97 -2.05 -11.54
C GLY A 99 0.77 -2.62 -10.77
N TRP A 100 0.55 -3.93 -10.85
CA TRP A 100 -0.57 -4.60 -10.18
C TRP A 100 -0.07 -5.43 -9.01
N PHE A 101 -0.83 -5.41 -7.92
CA PHE A 101 -0.62 -6.32 -6.81
C PHE A 101 -1.29 -7.67 -7.07
N TYR A 102 -0.65 -8.72 -6.58
CA TYR A 102 -1.14 -10.08 -6.58
C TYR A 102 -0.91 -10.67 -5.19
N PRO A 103 -1.82 -11.52 -4.66
CA PRO A 103 -1.63 -12.09 -3.32
C PRO A 103 -0.31 -12.84 -3.13
N GLU A 104 0.24 -13.41 -4.21
CA GLU A 104 1.54 -14.06 -4.27
C GLU A 104 2.71 -13.13 -3.95
N THR A 105 2.53 -11.81 -4.07
CA THR A 105 3.51 -10.82 -3.59
C THR A 105 3.83 -11.02 -2.11
N ILE A 106 2.84 -11.43 -1.30
CA ILE A 106 3.05 -11.72 0.12
C ILE A 106 3.89 -12.99 0.31
N ASP A 107 3.73 -14.00 -0.55
CA ASP A 107 4.57 -15.21 -0.51
C ASP A 107 6.04 -14.86 -0.73
N LEU A 108 6.33 -13.99 -1.71
CA LEU A 108 7.69 -13.54 -2.00
C LEU A 108 8.29 -12.71 -0.86
N ALA A 109 7.48 -11.88 -0.20
CA ALA A 109 7.91 -11.14 0.98
C ALA A 109 8.26 -12.10 2.13
N VAL A 110 7.45 -13.13 2.35
CA VAL A 110 7.72 -14.18 3.35
C VAL A 110 8.98 -14.97 3.01
N GLU A 111 9.18 -15.34 1.74
CA GLU A 111 10.38 -16.04 1.27
C GLU A 111 11.65 -15.18 1.45
N PHE A 112 11.57 -13.88 1.15
CA PHE A 112 12.67 -12.95 1.41
C PHE A 112 13.04 -12.93 2.90
N LEU A 113 12.05 -12.86 3.80
CA LEU A 113 12.27 -12.90 5.25
C LEU A 113 12.84 -14.24 5.70
N ALA A 114 12.40 -15.36 5.12
CA ALA A 114 12.97 -16.67 5.38
C ALA A 114 14.48 -16.70 5.04
N GLY A 115 14.87 -16.05 3.95
CA GLY A 115 16.28 -15.89 3.55
C GLY A 115 17.11 -14.98 4.48
N GLN A 116 16.47 -14.19 5.35
CA GLN A 116 17.16 -13.42 6.39
C GLN A 116 17.29 -14.19 7.72
N ALA A 117 16.61 -15.33 7.84
CA ALA A 117 16.65 -16.16 9.04
C ALA A 117 18.07 -16.71 9.28
N GLY A 118 18.46 -16.82 10.55
CA GLY A 118 19.77 -17.38 10.93
C GLY A 118 20.90 -16.37 11.07
N GLY A 119 20.62 -15.06 10.97
CA GLY A 119 21.55 -14.01 11.37
C GLY A 119 22.51 -13.55 10.27
N SER A 120 21.97 -13.10 9.13
CA SER A 120 22.74 -12.24 8.22
C SER A 120 23.35 -11.07 9.01
N GLU A 121 24.65 -10.82 8.87
CA GLU A 121 25.29 -9.63 9.46
C GLU A 121 24.77 -8.34 8.82
N GLN A 122 24.25 -8.41 7.59
CA GLN A 122 23.68 -7.26 6.91
C GLN A 122 22.22 -7.04 7.30
N PRO A 123 21.84 -5.82 7.76
CA PRO A 123 20.45 -5.49 8.03
C PRO A 123 19.65 -5.39 6.72
N PHE A 124 18.32 -5.46 6.81
CA PHE A 124 17.45 -5.36 5.64
C PHE A 124 16.43 -4.23 5.76
N PHE A 125 15.98 -3.75 4.61
CA PHE A 125 14.78 -2.93 4.46
C PHE A 125 13.87 -3.59 3.44
N LEU A 126 12.65 -3.92 3.87
CA LEU A 126 11.63 -4.53 3.03
C LEU A 126 10.43 -3.58 2.93
N SER A 127 10.19 -3.05 1.74
CA SER A 127 8.99 -2.28 1.44
C SER A 127 7.91 -3.21 0.88
N VAL A 128 6.76 -3.31 1.55
CA VAL A 128 5.62 -4.14 1.12
C VAL A 128 4.46 -3.24 0.73
N GLY A 129 4.30 -3.00 -0.57
CA GLY A 129 3.21 -2.20 -1.13
C GLY A 129 1.98 -3.05 -1.42
N ILE A 130 1.03 -3.10 -0.48
CA ILE A 130 -0.27 -3.75 -0.64
C ILE A 130 -1.22 -2.81 -1.40
N ASP A 131 -1.94 -3.33 -2.41
CA ASP A 131 -2.87 -2.52 -3.20
C ASP A 131 -4.27 -2.47 -2.58
N GLU A 132 -4.70 -3.49 -1.84
CA GLU A 132 -5.94 -3.42 -1.07
C GLU A 132 -5.87 -2.31 -0.01
N PRO A 133 -6.94 -1.53 0.20
CA PRO A 133 -8.28 -1.60 -0.40
C PRO A 133 -8.48 -0.58 -1.55
N HIS A 134 -7.51 -0.38 -2.44
CA HIS A 134 -7.63 0.54 -3.57
C HIS A 134 -8.81 0.17 -4.49
N ARG A 135 -9.57 1.16 -4.97
CA ARG A 135 -10.77 0.92 -5.78
C ARG A 135 -10.38 0.32 -7.12
N ASN A 136 -11.15 -0.67 -7.57
CA ASN A 136 -10.97 -1.19 -8.91
C ASN A 136 -11.82 -0.44 -9.93
N ASN A 137 -11.17 0.13 -10.94
CA ASN A 137 -11.85 0.70 -12.11
C ASN A 137 -11.60 -0.15 -13.37
N ILE A 138 -10.95 -1.33 -13.25
CA ILE A 138 -10.52 -2.15 -14.39
C ILE A 138 -10.73 -3.64 -14.07
N GLY A 139 -11.51 -4.37 -14.87
CA GLY A 139 -11.67 -5.83 -14.71
C GLY A 139 -10.33 -6.59 -14.78
N ARG A 140 -10.18 -7.65 -13.99
CA ARG A 140 -9.04 -8.59 -13.99
C ARG A 140 -9.48 -9.89 -14.64
N THR A 141 -9.68 -9.86 -15.95
CA THR A 141 -10.20 -11.02 -16.71
C THR A 141 -9.29 -12.23 -16.60
N GLU A 142 -7.99 -12.05 -16.41
CA GLU A 142 -7.02 -13.13 -16.17
C GLU A 142 -7.21 -13.83 -14.83
N LEU A 143 -7.95 -13.22 -13.89
CA LEU A 143 -8.40 -13.83 -12.64
C LEU A 143 -9.89 -14.21 -12.66
N GLY A 144 -10.58 -14.02 -13.80
CA GLY A 144 -12.02 -14.23 -13.91
C GLY A 144 -12.88 -13.16 -13.21
N ILE A 145 -12.32 -11.99 -12.91
CA ILE A 145 -13.00 -10.93 -12.15
C ILE A 145 -13.43 -9.80 -13.12
N GLY A 146 -14.75 -9.62 -13.27
CA GLY A 146 -15.35 -8.52 -14.04
C GLY A 146 -15.12 -7.14 -13.40
N ALA A 147 -15.24 -6.07 -14.20
CA ALA A 147 -15.05 -4.71 -13.72
C ALA A 147 -16.12 -4.29 -12.69
N GLU A 148 -17.34 -4.81 -12.85
CA GLU A 148 -18.50 -4.54 -12.01
C GLU A 148 -18.43 -5.29 -10.67
N ALA A 149 -17.73 -6.44 -10.64
CA ALA A 149 -17.60 -7.28 -9.45
C ALA A 149 -16.62 -6.69 -8.44
N ALA A 150 -15.61 -5.96 -8.89
CA ALA A 150 -14.55 -5.43 -8.05
C ALA A 150 -14.82 -3.96 -7.70
N ARG A 151 -15.40 -3.69 -6.52
CA ARG A 151 -15.50 -2.31 -6.03
C ARG A 151 -14.20 -1.89 -5.35
N PHE A 152 -13.71 -2.60 -4.33
CA PHE A 152 -12.49 -2.22 -3.58
C PHE A 152 -11.44 -3.33 -3.39
N SER A 153 -11.64 -4.52 -3.96
CA SER A 153 -10.61 -5.55 -3.97
C SER A 153 -10.51 -6.21 -5.35
N LYS A 154 -9.28 -6.56 -5.71
CA LYS A 154 -8.89 -7.11 -7.02
C LYS A 154 -8.40 -8.55 -6.88
N THR A 155 -8.63 -9.17 -5.73
CA THR A 155 -8.13 -10.51 -5.41
C THR A 155 -9.18 -11.57 -5.68
N ARG A 156 -8.71 -12.79 -5.98
CA ARG A 156 -9.57 -13.98 -6.04
C ARG A 156 -10.25 -14.35 -4.72
N TYR A 157 -9.84 -13.73 -3.60
CA TYR A 157 -10.43 -13.98 -2.27
C TYR A 157 -11.65 -13.10 -2.01
N TYR A 158 -11.87 -12.08 -2.84
CA TYR A 158 -13.00 -11.18 -2.73
C TYR A 158 -14.24 -11.77 -3.40
N ASP A 159 -15.35 -11.82 -2.66
CA ASP A 159 -16.63 -12.32 -3.14
C ASP A 159 -17.73 -11.31 -2.79
N PRO A 160 -18.20 -10.49 -3.76
CA PRO A 160 -19.19 -9.44 -3.49
C PRO A 160 -20.55 -10.01 -3.06
N ASP A 161 -20.89 -11.23 -3.49
CA ASP A 161 -22.20 -11.83 -3.21
C ASP A 161 -22.33 -12.28 -1.75
N LYS A 162 -21.19 -12.44 -1.05
CA LYS A 162 -21.14 -12.76 0.38
C LYS A 162 -21.19 -11.53 1.29
N LEU A 163 -21.20 -10.32 0.74
CA LEU A 163 -21.16 -9.09 1.53
C LEU A 163 -22.56 -8.64 1.96
N ASP A 164 -22.81 -8.61 3.27
CA ASP A 164 -24.02 -7.98 3.82
C ASP A 164 -23.81 -6.48 4.04
N TRP A 165 -24.10 -5.70 3.00
CA TRP A 165 -23.96 -4.25 3.04
C TRP A 165 -25.00 -3.56 3.93
N ARG A 166 -26.12 -4.22 4.26
CA ARG A 166 -27.21 -3.59 5.03
C ARG A 166 -26.76 -3.18 6.43
N TYR A 167 -25.73 -3.83 6.97
CA TYR A 167 -25.15 -3.53 8.28
C TYR A 167 -23.82 -2.77 8.21
N THR A 168 -23.51 -2.18 7.06
CA THR A 168 -22.30 -1.39 6.89
C THR A 168 -22.66 0.08 6.67
N ALA A 169 -22.51 0.89 7.72
CA ALA A 169 -22.74 2.33 7.64
C ALA A 169 -21.57 3.05 6.94
N PRO A 170 -21.83 4.08 6.13
CA PRO A 170 -20.77 4.91 5.56
C PRO A 170 -20.17 5.86 6.61
N PRO A 171 -18.99 6.44 6.33
CA PRO A 171 -18.44 7.55 7.10
C PRO A 171 -19.45 8.70 7.25
N PRO A 172 -19.47 9.41 8.41
CA PRO A 172 -20.47 10.45 8.69
C PRO A 172 -20.56 11.60 7.68
N PHE A 173 -19.51 11.84 6.89
CA PHE A 173 -19.48 12.89 5.86
C PHE A 173 -20.12 12.47 4.53
N LEU A 174 -20.61 11.24 4.41
CA LEU A 174 -21.32 10.71 3.24
C LEU A 174 -22.80 10.49 3.56
N PRO A 175 -23.70 10.65 2.58
CA PRO A 175 -25.10 10.31 2.77
C PRO A 175 -25.26 8.80 2.96
N ASP A 176 -26.27 8.42 3.72
CA ASP A 176 -26.54 7.03 4.05
C ASP A 176 -27.44 6.35 3.00
N LEU A 177 -26.84 6.02 1.85
CA LEU A 177 -27.52 5.43 0.69
C LEU A 177 -27.10 3.97 0.47
N PRO A 178 -27.99 3.10 -0.04
CA PRO A 178 -27.70 1.69 -0.32
C PRO A 178 -26.42 1.47 -1.13
N GLU A 179 -26.18 2.28 -2.16
CA GLU A 179 -25.03 2.19 -3.05
C GLU A 179 -23.71 2.47 -2.30
N ILE A 180 -23.73 3.44 -1.39
CA ILE A 180 -22.57 3.82 -0.58
C ILE A 180 -22.31 2.76 0.49
N ARG A 181 -23.35 2.17 1.07
CA ARG A 181 -23.22 1.03 2.00
C ARG A 181 -22.60 -0.18 1.31
N GLN A 182 -22.99 -0.49 0.08
CA GLN A 182 -22.38 -1.56 -0.73
C GLN A 182 -20.90 -1.29 -1.00
N ASP A 183 -20.56 -0.06 -1.38
CA ASP A 183 -19.17 0.37 -1.54
C ASP A 183 -18.36 0.23 -0.25
N MET A 184 -18.95 0.62 0.88
CA MET A 184 -18.30 0.51 2.19
C MET A 184 -18.13 -0.95 2.63
N ALA A 185 -19.09 -1.82 2.33
CA ALA A 185 -18.97 -3.25 2.60
C ALA A 185 -17.81 -3.87 1.79
N SER A 186 -17.69 -3.48 0.52
CA SER A 186 -16.57 -3.87 -0.33
C SER A 186 -15.23 -3.33 0.19
N TYR A 187 -15.19 -2.06 0.58
CA TYR A 187 -13.99 -1.44 1.17
C TYR A 187 -13.55 -2.19 2.43
N ARG A 188 -14.50 -2.52 3.34
CA ARG A 188 -14.23 -3.28 4.55
C ARG A 188 -13.66 -4.67 4.26
N GLU A 189 -14.17 -5.34 3.24
CA GLU A 189 -13.63 -6.64 2.82
C GLU A 189 -12.20 -6.49 2.27
N GLY A 190 -11.93 -5.45 1.47
CA GLY A 190 -10.56 -5.11 1.06
C GLY A 190 -9.63 -4.89 2.26
N VAL A 191 -10.10 -4.17 3.29
CA VAL A 191 -9.34 -3.96 4.54
C VAL A 191 -9.12 -5.29 5.29
N ARG A 192 -10.10 -6.19 5.32
CA ARG A 192 -9.96 -7.52 5.93
C ARG A 192 -8.88 -8.34 5.22
N ILE A 193 -8.88 -8.33 3.89
CA ILE A 193 -7.88 -9.02 3.06
C ILE A 193 -6.48 -8.41 3.28
N MET A 194 -6.38 -7.08 3.33
CA MET A 194 -5.13 -6.37 3.67
C MET A 194 -4.63 -6.76 5.08
N ASP A 195 -5.50 -6.83 6.09
CA ASP A 195 -5.15 -7.25 7.45
C ASP A 195 -4.63 -8.70 7.48
N GLU A 196 -5.20 -9.59 6.67
CA GLU A 196 -4.73 -10.96 6.49
C GLU A 196 -3.32 -11.00 5.88
N TYR A 197 -3.06 -10.22 4.83
CA TYR A 197 -1.74 -10.10 4.21
C TYR A 197 -0.69 -9.55 5.16
N MET A 198 -1.02 -8.48 5.88
CA MET A 198 -0.14 -7.96 6.94
C MET A 198 0.11 -9.00 8.02
N GLY A 199 -0.91 -9.75 8.44
CA GLY A 199 -0.81 -10.83 9.40
C GLY A 199 0.24 -11.87 8.99
N ARG A 200 0.23 -12.29 7.72
CA ARG A 200 1.19 -13.25 7.17
C ARG A 200 2.63 -12.75 7.22
N VAL A 201 2.89 -11.48 6.87
CA VAL A 201 4.23 -10.88 6.95
C VAL A 201 4.70 -10.78 8.42
N LEU A 202 3.83 -10.35 9.32
CA LEU A 202 4.14 -10.26 10.75
C LEU A 202 4.36 -11.63 11.39
N ASP A 203 3.60 -12.64 10.99
CA ASP A 203 3.79 -14.02 11.45
C ASP A 203 5.09 -14.62 10.92
N ALA A 204 5.51 -14.28 9.68
CA ALA A 204 6.81 -14.67 9.17
C ALA A 204 7.97 -14.04 9.96
N LEU A 205 7.90 -12.74 10.28
CA LEU A 205 8.89 -12.09 11.14
C LEU A 205 9.02 -12.80 12.50
N ARG A 206 7.90 -13.19 13.11
CA ARG A 206 7.92 -13.97 14.36
C ARG A 206 8.50 -15.37 14.17
N HIS A 207 8.06 -16.07 13.13
CA HIS A 207 8.45 -17.46 12.85
C HIS A 207 9.97 -17.58 12.61
N TYR A 208 10.54 -16.63 11.88
CA TYR A 208 11.97 -16.61 11.57
C TYR A 208 12.84 -15.87 12.61
N GLY A 209 12.25 -15.48 13.76
CA GLY A 209 12.98 -14.84 14.86
C GLY A 209 13.49 -13.43 14.55
N LEU A 210 12.90 -12.73 13.57
CA LEU A 210 13.30 -11.39 13.13
C LEU A 210 12.58 -10.27 13.89
N MET A 211 11.47 -10.59 14.58
CA MET A 211 10.58 -9.60 15.21
C MET A 211 11.31 -8.63 16.16
N GLU A 212 12.17 -9.15 17.03
CA GLU A 212 12.85 -8.34 18.07
C GLU A 212 13.91 -7.37 17.52
N ASN A 213 14.36 -7.60 16.29
CA ASN A 213 15.38 -6.78 15.64
C ASN A 213 14.86 -6.08 14.37
N THR A 214 13.54 -5.91 14.25
CA THR A 214 12.90 -5.27 13.10
C THR A 214 12.04 -4.10 13.55
N VAL A 215 12.33 -2.90 13.02
CA VAL A 215 11.39 -1.77 13.12
C VAL A 215 10.32 -1.94 12.05
N ILE A 216 9.06 -1.95 12.47
CA ILE A 216 7.92 -2.14 11.58
C ILE A 216 7.10 -0.85 11.53
N VAL A 217 6.96 -0.28 10.33
CA VAL A 217 6.12 0.89 10.08
C VAL A 217 4.96 0.47 9.19
N VAL A 218 3.74 0.75 9.66
CA VAL A 218 2.51 0.55 8.89
C VAL A 218 1.85 1.90 8.70
N THR A 219 1.60 2.28 7.45
CA THR A 219 0.97 3.55 7.10
C THR A 219 0.18 3.43 5.79
N THR A 220 -0.53 4.50 5.43
CA THR A 220 -1.22 4.64 4.14
C THR A 220 -0.66 5.86 3.41
N ASP A 221 -0.78 5.91 2.09
CA ASP A 221 -0.41 7.06 1.28
C ASP A 221 -1.49 8.15 1.30
N HIS A 222 -2.77 7.79 1.31
CA HIS A 222 -3.85 8.76 1.39
C HIS A 222 -5.13 8.20 2.03
N GLY A 223 -6.13 9.06 2.19
CA GLY A 223 -7.46 8.68 2.68
C GLY A 223 -8.24 7.77 1.72
N ILE A 224 -9.38 7.28 2.19
CA ILE A 224 -10.23 6.32 1.46
C ILE A 224 -10.76 6.88 0.12
N GLU A 225 -11.05 6.01 -0.83
CA GLU A 225 -11.51 6.40 -2.18
C GLU A 225 -13.01 6.71 -2.24
N PHE A 226 -13.43 7.64 -1.39
CA PHE A 226 -14.79 8.15 -1.33
C PHE A 226 -14.80 9.68 -1.52
N PRO A 227 -15.93 10.25 -1.99
CA PRO A 227 -16.09 11.70 -2.09
C PRO A 227 -15.75 12.39 -0.77
N GLY A 228 -14.92 13.43 -0.82
CA GLY A 228 -14.50 14.18 0.37
C GLY A 228 -13.30 13.59 1.13
N ALA A 229 -12.68 12.51 0.64
CA ALA A 229 -11.45 11.93 1.19
C ALA A 229 -10.29 12.00 0.18
N LYS A 230 -10.01 10.94 -0.59
CA LYS A 230 -8.95 10.93 -1.60
C LYS A 230 -9.06 12.15 -2.54
N LYS A 231 -7.92 12.72 -2.94
CA LYS A 231 -7.74 13.97 -3.72
C LYS A 231 -8.17 15.27 -3.02
N LEU A 232 -8.51 15.25 -1.73
CA LEU A 232 -8.90 16.45 -0.98
C LEU A 232 -8.02 16.67 0.26
N CYS A 233 -7.62 17.91 0.52
CA CYS A 233 -6.84 18.31 1.71
C CYS A 233 -7.72 18.81 2.88
N LEU A 234 -9.03 18.66 2.79
CA LEU A 234 -9.98 19.18 3.78
C LEU A 234 -10.32 18.09 4.80
N THR A 235 -10.05 18.37 6.07
CA THR A 235 -10.70 17.67 7.19
C THR A 235 -12.10 18.26 7.33
N ARG A 236 -13.14 17.53 6.91
CA ARG A 236 -14.52 17.91 7.27
C ARG A 236 -14.72 17.54 8.73
N GLU A 237 -14.75 18.54 9.62
CA GLU A 237 -15.34 18.32 10.94
C GLU A 237 -16.80 17.93 10.74
N PRO A 238 -17.33 16.94 11.49
CA PRO A 238 -18.76 16.67 11.44
C PRO A 238 -19.49 17.95 11.84
N ALA A 239 -20.40 18.40 10.98
CA ALA A 239 -21.30 19.49 11.34
C ALA A 239 -21.99 19.09 12.64
N SER A 240 -21.80 19.87 13.70
CA SER A 240 -22.58 19.74 14.92
C SER A 240 -24.05 19.97 14.55
N CYS A 241 -24.85 18.91 14.65
CA CYS A 241 -26.30 19.01 14.75
C CYS A 241 -26.69 19.43 16.16
#